data_AF-A0A1F5XVS4-F1
#
_entry.id   AF-A0A1F5XVS4-F1
#
_cell.length_a   1.000
_cell.length_b   1.000
_cell.length_c   1.000
_cell.angle_alpha   90.00
_cell.angle_beta   90.00
_cell.angle_gamma   90.00
#
_symmetry.space_group_name_H-M   'P 1'
#
loop_
_entity.id
_entity.type
_entity.pdbx_description
1 polymer ?
#
loop_
_entity_poly.entity_id
_entity_poly.type
_entity_poly.pdbx_seq_one_letter_code
_entity_poly.pdbx_strand_id
1 'polypeptide(L)'
;MIKQKFLITGFFYGLIFESLGADVLGFYLLPAMAVTFLYAKLPFTLRAVNAFSAFVFGFFLMIFWASFKNGWKAPSLKFTWHIFIYVSLLLILLYTFSHAEKK
;
A
#
# COMPACT_ATOMS: atom_id res chain seq x y z
N MET A 1 -7.75 -16.69 8.55
CA MET A 1 -6.36 -16.93 8.09
C MET A 1 -6.05 -15.97 6.97
N ILE A 2 -4.94 -15.22 7.04
CA ILE A 2 -4.54 -14.33 5.92
C ILE A 2 -4.10 -15.24 4.77
N LYS A 3 -4.65 -15.03 3.57
CA LYS A 3 -4.21 -15.79 2.40
C LYS A 3 -2.77 -15.36 2.07
N GLN A 4 -1.82 -16.31 2.14
CA GLN A 4 -0.39 -16.05 1.88
C GLN A 4 -0.16 -15.28 0.58
N LYS A 5 -0.96 -15.57 -0.45
CA LYS A 5 -0.89 -14.85 -1.73
C LYS A 5 -0.99 -13.33 -1.60
N PHE A 6 -1.80 -12.79 -0.68
CA PHE A 6 -1.91 -11.34 -0.52
C PHE A 6 -0.60 -10.79 0.01
N LEU A 7 -0.04 -11.40 1.05
CA LEU A 7 1.25 -11.02 1.62
C LEU A 7 2.37 -11.11 0.58
N ILE A 8 2.37 -12.15 -0.25
CA ILE A 8 3.32 -12.32 -1.36
C ILE A 8 3.15 -11.19 -2.39
N THR A 9 1.91 -10.88 -2.79
CA THR A 9 1.62 -9.77 -3.71
C THR A 9 2.12 -8.44 -3.15
N GLY A 10 1.80 -8.12 -1.89
CA GLY A 10 2.26 -6.91 -1.22
C GLY A 10 3.79 -6.83 -1.13
N PHE A 11 4.43 -7.94 -0.77
CA PHE A 11 5.89 -8.04 -0.69
C PHE A 11 6.57 -7.75 -2.03
N PHE A 12 6.20 -8.48 -3.09
CA PHE A 12 6.81 -8.29 -4.40
C PHE A 12 6.48 -6.93 -5.00
N TYR A 13 5.25 -6.43 -4.82
CA TYR A 13 4.88 -5.09 -5.25
C TYR A 13 5.75 -4.03 -4.57
N GLY A 14 5.90 -4.12 -3.25
CA GLY A 14 6.78 -3.25 -2.47
C GLY A 14 8.22 -3.33 -2.95
N LEU A 15 8.75 -4.54 -3.11
CA LEU A 15 10.13 -4.81 -3.50
C LEU A 15 10.46 -4.28 -4.91
N ILE A 16 9.53 -4.40 -5.87
CA ILE A 16 9.71 -3.86 -7.22
C ILE A 16 9.91 -2.34 -7.16
N PHE A 17 9.01 -1.61 -6.49
CA PHE A 17 9.15 -0.15 -6.39
C PHE A 17 10.35 0.28 -5.55
N GLU A 18 10.70 -0.51 -4.53
CA GLU A 18 11.93 -0.32 -3.77
C GLU A 18 13.17 -0.38 -4.68
N SER A 19 13.22 -1.38 -5.56
CA SER A 19 14.35 -1.61 -6.48
C SER A 19 14.45 -0.60 -7.64
N LEU A 20 13.36 0.10 -7.96
CA LEU A 20 13.29 1.04 -9.08
C LEU A 20 13.75 2.48 -8.75
N GLY A 21 14.26 2.71 -7.54
CA GLY A 21 14.83 4.00 -7.15
C GLY A 21 14.23 4.58 -5.89
N ALA A 22 14.04 3.75 -4.85
CA ALA A 22 13.77 4.28 -3.52
C ALA A 22 14.99 5.03 -2.99
N ASP A 23 14.79 6.30 -2.63
CA ASP A 23 15.83 7.10 -1.96
C ASP A 23 16.19 6.53 -0.58
N VAL A 24 15.29 5.76 0.04
CA VAL A 24 15.46 5.19 1.37
C VAL A 24 14.89 3.78 1.42
N LEU A 25 15.69 2.85 1.95
CA LEU A 25 15.29 1.45 2.13
C LEU A 25 14.02 1.34 3.00
N GLY A 26 13.05 0.60 2.48
CA GLY A 26 11.76 0.33 3.11
C GLY A 26 10.69 1.38 2.85
N PHE A 27 10.97 2.40 2.02
CA PHE A 27 9.99 3.46 1.73
C PHE A 27 8.74 2.90 1.04
N TYR A 28 8.88 1.93 0.15
CA TYR A 28 7.76 1.30 -0.55
C TYR A 28 7.38 -0.03 0.09
N LEU A 29 8.36 -0.84 0.44
CA LEU A 29 8.11 -2.20 0.93
C LEU A 29 7.29 -2.22 2.23
N LEU A 30 7.64 -1.40 3.23
CA LEU A 30 6.96 -1.42 4.52
C LEU A 30 5.49 -0.98 4.41
N PRO A 31 5.17 0.14 3.74
CA PRO A 31 3.77 0.52 3.51
C PRO A 31 3.00 -0.53 2.71
N ALA A 32 3.58 -1.13 1.67
CA ALA A 32 2.90 -2.18 0.90
C ALA A 32 2.50 -3.38 1.76
N MET A 33 3.41 -3.83 2.63
CA MET A 33 3.14 -4.92 3.57
C MET A 33 2.05 -4.55 4.57
N ALA A 34 2.10 -3.35 5.13
CA ALA A 34 1.10 -2.88 6.10
C ALA A 34 -0.29 -2.72 5.47
N VAL A 35 -0.38 -2.10 4.28
CA VAL A 35 -1.63 -1.95 3.51
C VAL A 35 -2.24 -3.30 3.18
N THR A 36 -1.41 -4.23 2.71
CA THR A 36 -1.83 -5.60 2.36
C THR A 36 -2.36 -6.35 3.58
N PHE A 37 -1.65 -6.25 4.71
CA PHE A 37 -2.08 -6.86 5.97
C PHE A 37 -3.43 -6.31 6.41
N LEU A 38 -3.60 -4.98 6.41
CA LEU A 38 -4.87 -4.34 6.78
C LEU A 38 -6.00 -4.73 5.84
N TYR A 39 -5.78 -4.71 4.53
CA TYR A 39 -6.77 -5.13 3.53
C TYR A 39 -7.28 -6.55 3.80
N ALA A 40 -6.36 -7.48 4.12
CA ALA A 40 -6.69 -8.87 4.40
C ALA A 40 -7.32 -9.11 5.78
N LYS A 41 -6.94 -8.31 6.78
CA LYS A 41 -7.34 -8.50 8.19
C LYS A 41 -8.65 -7.81 8.56
N LEU A 42 -8.98 -6.70 7.91
CA LEU A 42 -10.19 -5.94 8.22
C LEU A 42 -11.46 -6.80 8.01
N PRO A 43 -12.43 -6.74 8.95
CA PRO A 43 -13.56 -7.67 8.98
C PRO A 43 -14.75 -7.25 8.12
N PHE A 44 -14.66 -6.18 7.30
CA PHE A 44 -15.83 -5.70 6.57
C PHE A 44 -16.25 -6.68 5.47
N THR A 45 -17.56 -6.96 5.40
CA THR A 45 -18.17 -7.81 4.37
C THR A 45 -17.90 -7.26 2.96
N LEU A 46 -17.97 -5.95 2.81
CA LEU A 46 -17.67 -5.25 1.55
C LEU A 46 -16.16 -5.04 1.42
N ARG A 47 -15.54 -5.78 0.49
CA ARG A 47 -14.09 -5.67 0.21
C ARG A 47 -13.66 -4.27 -0.24
N ALA A 48 -14.58 -3.50 -0.83
CA ALA A 48 -14.33 -2.10 -1.16
C ALA A 48 -14.07 -1.23 0.08
N VAL A 49 -14.74 -1.52 1.21
CA VAL A 49 -14.51 -0.81 2.48
C VAL A 49 -13.14 -1.14 3.05
N ASN A 50 -12.73 -2.42 3.04
CA ASN A 50 -11.36 -2.81 3.39
C ASN A 50 -10.32 -2.08 2.52
N ALA A 51 -10.57 -1.98 1.21
CA ALA A 51 -9.69 -1.27 0.29
C ALA A 51 -9.58 0.20 0.64
N PHE A 52 -10.70 0.89 0.88
CA PHE A 52 -10.71 2.29 1.26
C PHE A 52 -9.99 2.54 2.59
N SER A 53 -10.24 1.74 3.62
CA SER A 53 -9.54 1.89 4.91
C SER A 53 -8.03 1.64 4.77
N ALA A 54 -7.64 0.61 4.01
CA ALA A 54 -6.24 0.31 3.75
C ALA A 54 -5.57 1.41 2.90
N PHE A 55 -6.31 2.03 1.96
CA PHE A 55 -5.86 3.18 1.17
C PHE A 55 -5.52 4.35 2.08
N VAL A 56 -6.49 4.77 2.90
CA VAL A 56 -6.33 5.91 3.83
C VAL A 56 -5.10 5.67 4.71
N PHE A 57 -5.01 4.49 5.33
CA PHE A 57 -3.85 4.15 6.15
C PHE A 57 -2.53 4.19 5.39
N GLY A 58 -2.45 3.54 4.22
CA GLY A 58 -1.22 3.47 3.42
C GLY A 58 -0.75 4.83 2.94
N PHE A 59 -1.69 5.64 2.45
CA PHE A 59 -1.44 6.99 1.99
C PHE A 59 -0.89 7.86 3.12
N PHE A 60 -1.58 7.90 4.27
CA PHE A 60 -1.10 8.69 5.41
C PHE A 60 0.21 8.16 5.99
N LEU A 61 0.42 6.85 6.04
CA LEU A 61 1.67 6.25 6.50
C LEU A 61 2.85 6.71 5.63
N MET A 62 2.70 6.68 4.30
CA MET A 62 3.73 7.12 3.37
C MET A 62 3.97 8.63 3.41
N ILE A 63 2.90 9.44 3.54
CA ILE A 63 3.02 10.89 3.68
C ILE A 63 3.73 11.24 5.00
N PHE A 64 3.38 10.57 6.10
CA PHE A 64 4.04 10.74 7.38
C PHE A 64 5.51 10.37 7.28
N TRP A 65 5.83 9.20 6.69
CA TRP A 65 7.20 8.73 6.52
C TRP A 65 8.03 9.67 5.64
N ALA A 66 7.47 10.14 4.52
CA ALA A 66 8.09 11.14 3.66
C ALA A 66 8.37 12.46 4.40
N SER A 67 7.40 12.94 5.17
CA SER A 67 7.53 14.17 5.94
C SER A 67 8.60 14.03 7.01
N PHE A 68 8.59 12.92 7.76
CA PHE A 68 9.58 12.60 8.78
C PHE A 68 11.01 12.62 8.21
N LYS A 69 11.21 12.01 7.04
CA LYS A 69 12.52 11.97 6.37
C LYS A 69 12.93 13.32 5.78
N ASN A 70 11.99 14.18 5.42
CA ASN A 70 12.24 15.52 4.92
C ASN A 70 12.26 16.60 6.02
N GLY A 71 12.59 16.24 7.26
CA GLY A 71 12.66 17.18 8.39
C GLY A 71 11.31 17.80 8.75
N TRP A 72 10.25 17.00 8.73
CA TRP A 72 8.85 17.38 8.98
C TRP A 72 8.24 18.35 7.96
N LYS A 73 8.89 18.56 6.82
CA LYS A 73 8.32 19.33 5.71
C LYS A 73 7.34 18.48 4.91
N ALA A 74 6.20 19.05 4.58
CA ALA A 74 5.22 18.39 3.73
C ALA A 74 5.84 17.99 2.37
N PRO A 75 5.53 16.79 1.86
CA PRO A 75 5.97 16.39 0.53
C PRO A 75 5.35 17.27 -0.56
N SER A 76 6.05 17.40 -1.68
CA SER A 76 5.53 18.14 -2.83
C SER A 76 4.26 17.50 -3.37
N LEU A 77 3.39 18.30 -4.01
CA LEU A 77 2.15 17.80 -4.61
C LEU A 77 2.42 16.67 -5.63
N LYS A 78 3.50 16.79 -6.41
CA LYS A 78 3.92 15.75 -7.37
C LYS A 78 4.23 14.43 -6.66
N PHE A 79 4.95 14.48 -5.53
CA PHE A 79 5.29 13.28 -4.77
C PHE A 79 4.07 12.69 -4.05
N THR A 80 3.19 13.54 -3.53
CA THR A 80 1.90 13.11 -2.96
C THR A 80 1.04 12.37 -3.98
N TRP A 81 0.97 12.85 -5.22
CA TRP A 81 0.28 12.14 -6.32
C TRP A 81 0.94 10.79 -6.66
N HIS A 82 2.27 10.73 -6.63
CA HIS A 82 2.98 9.47 -6.81
C HIS A 82 2.60 8.45 -5.73
N ILE A 83 2.60 8.85 -4.45
CA ILE A 83 2.15 8.02 -3.32
C ILE A 83 0.69 7.58 -3.51
N PHE A 84 -0.20 8.50 -3.92
CA PHE A 84 -1.61 8.20 -4.19
C PHE A 84 -1.74 7.08 -5.24
N ILE A 85 -1.05 7.22 -6.37
CA ILE A 85 -1.09 6.25 -7.47
C ILE A 85 -0.53 4.90 -7.02
N TYR A 86 0.61 4.93 -6.33
CA TYR A 86 1.25 3.73 -5.78
C TYR A 86 0.30 2.92 -4.89
N VAL A 87 -0.31 3.55 -3.87
CA VAL A 87 -1.24 2.85 -2.96
C VAL A 87 -2.48 2.38 -3.71
N SER A 88 -3.00 3.17 -4.66
CA SER A 88 -4.18 2.81 -5.46
C SER A 88 -3.93 1.57 -6.32
N LEU A 89 -2.79 1.50 -7.01
CA LEU A 89 -2.43 0.36 -7.86
C LEU A 89 -2.29 -0.93 -7.04
N LEU A 90 -1.66 -0.87 -5.86
CA LEU A 90 -1.60 -2.01 -4.94
C LEU A 90 -3.00 -2.53 -4.58
N LEU A 91 -3.93 -1.63 -4.24
CA LEU A 91 -5.27 -2.03 -3.82
C LEU A 91 -6.11 -2.56 -4.97
N ILE A 92 -5.97 -2.02 -6.19
CA ILE A 92 -6.58 -2.57 -7.40
C ILE A 92 -6.08 -4.01 -7.62
N LEU A 93 -4.78 -4.24 -7.46
CA LEU A 93 -4.18 -5.56 -7.59
C LEU A 93 -4.74 -6.55 -6.55
N LEU A 94 -4.76 -6.16 -5.27
CA LEU A 94 -5.31 -6.97 -4.19
C LEU A 94 -6.82 -7.26 -4.37
N TYR A 95 -7.59 -6.25 -4.80
CA TYR A 95 -9.01 -6.38 -5.07
C TYR A 95 -9.29 -7.36 -6.21
N THR A 96 -8.53 -7.26 -7.31
CA THR A 96 -8.63 -8.16 -8.46
C THR A 96 -8.33 -9.60 -8.03
N PHE A 97 -7.26 -9.83 -7.27
CA PHE A 97 -6.94 -11.16 -6.74
C PHE A 97 -7.98 -11.69 -5.75
N SER A 98 -8.66 -10.82 -5.00
CA SER A 98 -9.75 -11.23 -4.10
C SER A 98 -11.04 -11.56 -4.86
N HIS A 99 -11.31 -10.92 -6.01
CA HIS A 99 -12.49 -11.20 -6.82
C HIS A 99 -12.32 -12.43 -7.70
N ALA A 100 -11.12 -12.65 -8.26
CA ALA A 100 -10.83 -13.80 -9.09
C ALA A 100 -11.03 -15.15 -8.37
N GLU A 101 -10.98 -15.19 -7.04
CA GLU A 101 -11.26 -16.41 -6.25
C GLU A 101 -12.73 -16.68 -5.98
N LYS A 102 -13.62 -15.71 -6.22
CA LYS A 102 -15.06 -15.90 -6.00
C LYS A 102 -15.77 -16.46 -7.23
N LYS A 103 -15.07 -16.56 -8.36
CA LYS A 103 -15.50 -17.24 -9.58
C LYS A 103 -14.86 -18.62 -9.65
#